data_AF-A0A2K8PB22-F1
#
_entry.id   AF-A0A2K8PB22-F1
#
_cell.length_a   1.000
_cell.length_b   1.000
_cell.length_c   1.000
_cell.angle_alpha   90.00
_cell.angle_beta   90.00
_cell.angle_gamma   90.00
#
_symmetry.space_group_name_H-M   'P 1'
#
loop_
_entity.id
_entity.type
_entity.pdbx_description
1 polymer ?
#
loop_
_entity_poly.entity_id
_entity_poly.type
_entity_poly.pdbx_seq_one_letter_code
_entity_poly.pdbx_strand_id
1 'polypeptide(L)'
;MTVELALTPPDRAAQGQEWDAYVQELAAVVAAADPGSTYDWEARERMRTSAWVRHVYEHPASALLLRHPDTGAAAGARRREAAELAGRLDGGRAVARPARPSSDAWAAAAVAAMWEITTAAVTGPERLPRERVVSDVWTVVRTLLVPAVDRHTPVFRRPRGAW
;
A
#
# COMPACT_ATOMS: atom_id res chain seq x y z
N MET A 1 -29.30 -40.97 -7.21
CA MET A 1 -29.98 -39.79 -6.64
C MET A 1 -28.89 -38.80 -6.26
N THR A 2 -28.55 -37.89 -7.16
CA THR A 2 -27.42 -36.98 -7.01
C THR A 2 -27.96 -35.70 -6.42
N VAL A 3 -27.60 -35.39 -5.18
CA VAL A 3 -27.98 -34.12 -4.53
C VAL A 3 -27.04 -33.04 -5.08
N GLU A 4 -27.56 -32.27 -6.01
CA GLU A 4 -26.94 -31.05 -6.51
C GLU A 4 -27.04 -30.00 -5.39
N LEU A 5 -25.98 -29.87 -4.59
CA LEU A 5 -25.85 -28.76 -3.64
C LEU A 5 -25.70 -27.49 -4.47
N ALA A 6 -26.82 -26.80 -4.67
CA ALA A 6 -26.84 -25.44 -5.19
C ALA A 6 -25.99 -24.57 -4.27
N LEU A 7 -24.77 -24.25 -4.72
CA LEU A 7 -23.93 -23.21 -4.15
C LEU A 7 -24.69 -21.90 -4.35
N THR A 8 -25.49 -21.51 -3.35
CA THR A 8 -26.06 -20.17 -3.28
C THR A 8 -24.90 -19.18 -3.44
N PRO A 9 -24.91 -18.30 -4.44
CA PRO A 9 -23.86 -17.30 -4.57
C PRO A 9 -23.77 -16.51 -3.26
N PRO A 10 -22.55 -16.22 -2.77
CA PRO A 10 -22.39 -15.44 -1.54
C PRO A 10 -23.19 -14.14 -1.68
N ASP A 11 -23.94 -13.79 -0.63
CA ASP A 11 -24.70 -12.56 -0.58
C ASP A 11 -23.73 -11.39 -0.75
N ARG A 12 -23.78 -10.72 -1.91
CA ARG A 12 -22.88 -9.62 -2.26
C ARG A 12 -22.98 -8.47 -1.25
N ALA A 13 -24.13 -8.30 -0.59
CA ALA A 13 -24.28 -7.28 0.44
C ALA A 13 -23.49 -7.64 1.70
N ALA A 14 -23.52 -8.89 2.13
CA ALA A 14 -22.73 -9.38 3.26
C ALA A 14 -21.21 -9.32 2.95
N GLN A 15 -20.83 -9.75 1.74
CA GLN A 15 -19.43 -9.66 1.29
C GLN A 15 -18.93 -8.22 1.24
N GLY A 16 -19.77 -7.27 0.81
CA GLY A 16 -19.44 -5.84 0.81
C GLY A 16 -19.20 -5.29 2.21
N GLN A 17 -20.07 -5.64 3.18
CA GLN A 17 -19.92 -5.22 4.58
C GLN A 17 -18.66 -5.79 5.23
N GLU A 18 -18.36 -7.07 4.99
CA GLU A 18 -17.12 -7.70 5.46
C GLU A 18 -15.87 -6.98 4.90
N TRP A 19 -15.93 -6.58 3.63
CA TRP A 19 -14.81 -5.89 3.00
C TRP A 19 -14.61 -4.48 3.55
N ASP A 20 -15.70 -3.74 3.75
CA ASP A 20 -15.65 -2.40 4.34
C ASP A 20 -15.12 -2.44 5.77
N ALA A 21 -15.56 -3.40 6.58
CA ALA A 21 -15.07 -3.60 7.94
C ALA A 21 -13.56 -3.90 7.96
N TYR A 22 -13.11 -4.82 7.11
CA TYR A 22 -11.69 -5.15 6.98
C TYR A 22 -10.85 -3.94 6.56
N VAL A 23 -11.29 -3.17 5.56
CA VAL A 23 -10.54 -2.00 5.08
C VAL A 23 -10.48 -0.92 6.16
N GLN A 24 -11.53 -0.73 6.95
CA GLN A 24 -11.52 0.18 8.09
C GLN A 24 -10.56 -0.27 9.19
N GLU A 25 -10.54 -1.56 9.52
CA GLU A 25 -9.60 -2.12 10.48
C GLU A 25 -8.14 -1.94 10.03
N LEU A 26 -7.86 -2.26 8.77
CA LEU A 26 -6.54 -2.09 8.16
C LEU A 26 -6.09 -0.63 8.21
N ALA A 27 -6.97 0.31 7.85
CA ALA A 27 -6.69 1.74 7.93
C ALA A 27 -6.39 2.19 9.38
N ALA A 28 -7.15 1.69 10.36
CA ALA A 28 -6.93 1.99 11.78
C ALA A 28 -5.58 1.47 12.28
N VAL A 29 -5.19 0.25 11.90
CA VAL A 29 -3.90 -0.35 12.28
C VAL A 29 -2.73 0.44 11.70
N VAL A 30 -2.82 0.85 10.43
CA VAL A 30 -1.79 1.67 9.79
C VAL A 30 -1.69 3.06 10.42
N ALA A 31 -2.83 3.68 10.76
CA ALA A 31 -2.85 4.96 11.44
C ALA A 31 -2.23 4.87 12.85
N ALA A 32 -2.52 3.81 13.60
CA ALA A 32 -1.94 3.59 14.93
C ALA A 32 -0.42 3.34 14.88
N ALA A 33 0.08 2.78 13.78
CA ALA A 33 1.52 2.54 13.58
C ALA A 33 2.28 3.77 13.07
N ASP A 34 1.61 4.89 12.78
CA ASP A 34 2.24 6.10 12.31
C ASP A 34 2.93 6.85 13.47
N PRO A 35 4.27 6.95 13.48
CA PRO A 35 4.99 7.63 14.55
C PRO A 35 4.91 9.17 14.45
N GLY A 36 4.19 9.71 13.46
CA GLY A 36 4.05 11.14 13.21
C GLY A 36 5.26 11.76 12.51
N SER A 37 5.30 13.09 12.45
CA SER A 37 6.33 13.87 11.73
C SER A 37 7.69 13.94 12.44
N THR A 38 7.82 13.33 13.62
CA THR A 38 9.07 13.31 14.39
C THR A 38 10.12 12.40 13.74
N TYR A 39 9.70 11.44 12.92
CA TYR A 39 10.56 10.53 12.19
C TYR A 39 10.74 11.02 10.76
N ASP A 40 11.88 10.68 10.14
CA ASP A 40 12.07 10.93 8.72
C ASP A 40 11.01 10.17 7.89
N TRP A 41 10.80 10.65 6.66
CA TRP A 41 9.79 10.08 5.77
C TRP A 41 10.00 8.58 5.53
N GLU A 42 11.26 8.13 5.46
CA GLU A 42 11.60 6.75 5.10
C GLU A 42 11.24 5.81 6.25
N ALA A 43 11.64 6.15 7.48
CA ALA A 43 11.31 5.44 8.70
C ALA A 43 9.80 5.41 8.93
N ARG A 44 9.13 6.56 8.73
CA ARG A 44 7.67 6.67 8.88
C ARG A 44 6.92 5.76 7.89
N GLU A 45 7.24 5.85 6.59
CA GLU A 45 6.58 5.02 5.58
C GLU A 45 6.93 3.53 5.73
N ARG A 46 8.15 3.21 6.20
CA ARG A 46 8.52 1.84 6.53
C ARG A 46 7.65 1.28 7.64
N MET A 47 7.38 2.02 8.72
CA MET A 47 6.52 1.58 9.81
C MET A 47 5.07 1.35 9.33
N ARG A 48 4.51 2.32 8.59
CA ARG A 48 3.16 2.22 8.02
C ARG A 48 3.01 1.03 7.06
N THR A 49 3.96 0.87 6.14
CA THR A 49 3.99 -0.26 5.19
C THR A 49 4.13 -1.59 5.93
N SER A 50 5.00 -1.66 6.93
CA SER A 50 5.17 -2.87 7.73
C SER A 50 3.91 -3.24 8.50
N ALA A 51 3.22 -2.26 9.08
CA ALA A 51 1.95 -2.49 9.79
C ALA A 51 0.86 -2.99 8.84
N TRP A 52 0.74 -2.37 7.66
CA TRP A 52 -0.19 -2.80 6.61
C TRP A 52 0.04 -4.27 6.24
N VAL A 53 1.29 -4.62 5.88
CA VAL A 53 1.64 -5.99 5.45
C VAL A 53 1.42 -6.99 6.57
N ARG A 54 1.85 -6.69 7.81
CA ARG A 54 1.66 -7.61 8.94
C ARG A 54 0.20 -7.86 9.24
N HIS A 55 -0.62 -6.80 9.23
CA HIS A 55 -2.06 -6.93 9.44
C HIS A 55 -2.71 -7.82 8.38
N VAL A 56 -2.46 -7.54 7.10
CA VAL A 56 -2.97 -8.36 6.00
C VAL A 56 -2.46 -9.81 6.14
N TYR A 57 -1.21 -10.00 6.53
CA TYR A 57 -0.65 -11.34 6.68
C TYR A 57 -1.26 -12.14 7.82
N GLU A 58 -1.64 -11.50 8.92
CA GLU A 58 -2.11 -12.14 10.15
C GLU A 58 -3.63 -12.27 10.21
N HIS A 59 -4.36 -11.37 9.54
CA HIS A 59 -5.80 -11.32 9.62
C HIS A 59 -6.44 -12.59 8.99
N PRO A 60 -7.29 -13.33 9.73
CA PRO A 60 -7.82 -14.64 9.29
C PRO A 60 -8.58 -14.61 7.96
N ALA A 61 -9.27 -13.51 7.66
CA ALA A 61 -10.07 -13.37 6.44
C ALA A 61 -9.26 -12.93 5.19
N SER A 62 -8.00 -12.50 5.35
CA SER A 62 -7.26 -11.85 4.25
C SER A 62 -7.13 -12.72 3.01
N ALA A 63 -6.81 -14.01 3.18
CA ALA A 63 -6.63 -14.92 2.06
C ALA A 63 -7.92 -15.13 1.26
N LEU A 64 -9.08 -15.11 1.92
CA LEU A 64 -10.38 -15.26 1.27
C LEU A 64 -10.78 -13.96 0.55
N LEU A 65 -10.72 -12.82 1.27
CA LEU A 65 -11.11 -11.51 0.76
C LEU A 65 -10.23 -11.05 -0.41
N LEU A 66 -8.92 -11.31 -0.36
CA LEU A 66 -8.00 -10.92 -1.43
C LEU A 66 -8.01 -11.89 -2.62
N ARG A 67 -8.48 -13.13 -2.45
CA ARG A 67 -8.71 -14.06 -3.57
C ARG A 67 -9.96 -13.69 -4.36
N HIS A 68 -10.98 -13.15 -3.68
CA HIS A 68 -12.25 -12.73 -4.27
C HIS A 68 -12.61 -11.30 -3.87
N PRO A 69 -11.83 -10.30 -4.31
CA PRO A 69 -12.06 -8.94 -3.89
C PRO A 69 -13.38 -8.41 -4.47
N ASP A 70 -14.22 -7.76 -3.63
CA ASP A 70 -15.16 -6.78 -4.15
C ASP A 70 -14.35 -5.69 -4.89
N THR A 71 -14.54 -5.64 -6.20
CA THR A 71 -13.76 -4.77 -7.08
C THR A 71 -13.95 -3.28 -6.75
N GLY A 72 -15.13 -2.90 -6.26
CA GLY A 72 -15.44 -1.51 -5.91
C GLY A 72 -14.77 -1.09 -4.61
N ALA A 73 -14.93 -1.90 -3.56
CA ALA A 73 -14.34 -1.66 -2.24
C ALA A 73 -12.81 -1.69 -2.31
N ALA A 74 -12.22 -2.70 -2.94
CA ALA A 74 -10.76 -2.82 -3.08
C ALA A 74 -10.17 -1.67 -3.91
N ALA A 75 -10.80 -1.29 -5.02
CA ALA A 75 -10.34 -0.13 -5.80
C ALA A 75 -10.50 1.18 -5.01
N GLY A 76 -11.57 1.32 -4.23
CA GLY A 76 -11.78 2.44 -3.32
C GLY A 76 -10.67 2.54 -2.26
N ALA A 77 -10.33 1.42 -1.63
CA ALA A 77 -9.25 1.32 -0.64
C ALA A 77 -7.90 1.71 -1.24
N ARG A 78 -7.51 1.08 -2.36
CA ARG A 78 -6.26 1.40 -3.09
C ARG A 78 -6.17 2.89 -3.45
N ARG A 79 -7.27 3.51 -3.91
CA ARG A 79 -7.31 4.94 -4.23
C ARG A 79 -7.13 5.83 -3.00
N ARG A 80 -7.79 5.51 -1.88
CA ARG A 80 -7.64 6.27 -0.62
C ARG A 80 -6.21 6.18 -0.10
N GLU A 81 -5.64 4.98 -0.04
CA GLU A 81 -4.26 4.77 0.40
C GLU A 81 -3.26 5.53 -0.48
N ALA A 82 -3.45 5.49 -1.81
CA ALA A 82 -2.60 6.24 -2.74
C ALA A 82 -2.72 7.75 -2.55
N ALA A 83 -3.94 8.28 -2.36
CA ALA A 83 -4.15 9.70 -2.11
C ALA A 83 -3.52 10.16 -0.77
N GLU A 84 -3.66 9.35 0.29
CA GLU A 84 -3.03 9.64 1.58
C GLU A 84 -1.50 9.64 1.48
N LEU A 85 -0.92 8.66 0.78
CA LEU A 85 0.52 8.58 0.54
C LEU A 85 1.00 9.78 -0.29
N ALA A 86 0.29 10.14 -1.37
CA ALA A 86 0.59 11.31 -2.17
C ALA A 86 0.57 12.59 -1.33
N GLY A 87 -0.46 12.78 -0.49
CA GLY A 87 -0.56 13.91 0.43
C GLY A 87 0.62 14.00 1.41
N ARG A 88 1.16 12.86 1.88
CA ARG A 88 2.37 12.85 2.73
C ARG A 88 3.65 13.16 1.95
N LEU A 89 3.75 12.73 0.69
CA LEU A 89 4.88 13.06 -0.19
C LEU A 89 4.88 14.57 -0.55
N ASP A 90 3.69 15.15 -0.74
CA ASP A 90 3.52 16.56 -1.08
C ASP A 90 3.58 17.49 0.14
N GLY A 91 3.15 17.03 1.32
CA GLY A 91 3.03 17.80 2.57
C GLY A 91 4.32 18.42 3.12
N GLY A 92 5.47 18.20 2.47
CA GLY A 92 6.72 18.89 2.78
C GLY A 92 7.14 19.96 1.77
N ARG A 93 6.36 20.29 0.72
CA ARG A 93 6.88 20.97 -0.47
C ARG A 93 5.91 21.95 -1.13
N ALA A 94 6.15 23.25 -0.94
CA ALA A 94 5.58 24.30 -1.79
C ALA A 94 6.39 24.41 -3.08
N VAL A 95 5.93 23.84 -4.19
CA VAL A 95 6.61 23.95 -5.49
C VAL A 95 5.71 24.65 -6.50
N ALA A 96 6.19 25.75 -7.07
CA ALA A 96 5.47 26.56 -8.07
C ALA A 96 5.26 25.86 -9.43
N ARG A 97 5.80 24.65 -9.63
CA ARG A 97 5.69 23.89 -10.88
C ARG A 97 5.52 22.39 -10.58
N PRO A 98 4.52 21.72 -11.15
CA PRO A 98 4.28 20.31 -10.88
C PRO A 98 5.45 19.46 -11.40
N ALA A 99 6.09 18.71 -10.50
CA ALA A 99 7.09 17.72 -10.87
C ALA A 99 6.42 16.56 -11.62
N ARG A 100 7.00 16.09 -12.73
CA ARG A 100 6.52 14.93 -13.48
C ARG A 100 7.48 13.74 -13.31
N PRO A 101 6.99 12.51 -13.04
CA PRO A 101 5.60 12.17 -12.68
C PRO A 101 5.21 12.74 -11.31
N SER A 102 3.93 13.09 -11.12
CA SER A 102 3.41 13.65 -9.85
C SER A 102 3.51 12.65 -8.70
N SER A 103 3.45 13.15 -7.46
CA SER A 103 3.41 12.32 -6.26
C SER A 103 2.27 11.30 -6.29
N ASP A 104 1.11 11.66 -6.85
CA ASP A 104 -0.01 10.75 -7.08
C ASP A 104 0.37 9.52 -7.90
N ALA A 105 1.14 9.70 -8.97
CA ALA A 105 1.53 8.60 -9.86
C ALA A 105 2.49 7.64 -9.15
N TRP A 106 3.43 8.17 -8.37
CA TRP A 106 4.36 7.35 -7.58
C TRP A 106 3.65 6.64 -6.42
N ALA A 107 2.75 7.34 -5.74
CA ALA A 107 1.96 6.77 -4.66
C ALA A 107 1.05 5.65 -5.17
N ALA A 108 0.35 5.86 -6.29
CA ALA A 108 -0.49 4.85 -6.91
C ALA A 108 0.31 3.60 -7.32
N ALA A 109 1.49 3.78 -7.92
CA ALA A 109 2.36 2.67 -8.28
C ALA A 109 2.88 1.89 -7.05
N ALA A 110 3.28 2.60 -6.00
CA ALA A 110 3.76 2.01 -4.76
C ALA A 110 2.66 1.20 -4.05
N VAL A 111 1.46 1.77 -3.91
CA VAL A 111 0.31 1.09 -3.30
C VAL A 111 -0.12 -0.11 -4.14
N ALA A 112 -0.16 0.01 -5.47
CA ALA A 112 -0.45 -1.13 -6.34
C ALA A 112 0.56 -2.27 -6.12
N ALA A 113 1.86 -1.97 -6.13
CA ALA A 113 2.90 -2.98 -5.91
C ALA A 113 2.78 -3.65 -4.53
N MET A 114 2.53 -2.87 -3.47
CA MET A 114 2.31 -3.39 -2.12
C MET A 114 1.13 -4.37 -2.08
N TRP A 115 0.00 -4.00 -2.67
CA TRP A 115 -1.19 -4.83 -2.74
C TRP A 115 -0.94 -6.13 -3.51
N GLU A 116 -0.32 -6.06 -4.69
CA GLU A 116 -0.07 -7.23 -5.53
C GLU A 116 0.89 -8.21 -4.87
N ILE A 117 2.02 -7.73 -4.33
CA ILE A 117 3.01 -8.60 -3.66
C ILE A 117 2.38 -9.29 -2.45
N THR A 118 1.64 -8.54 -1.62
CA THR A 118 1.06 -9.09 -0.40
C THR A 118 -0.11 -10.03 -0.71
N THR A 119 -0.95 -9.70 -1.69
CA THR A 119 -2.03 -10.58 -2.17
C THR A 119 -1.46 -11.89 -2.68
N ALA A 120 -0.42 -11.85 -3.51
CA ALA A 120 0.25 -13.04 -4.00
C ALA A 120 0.84 -13.88 -2.86
N ALA A 121 1.42 -13.24 -1.83
CA ALA A 121 1.99 -13.93 -0.68
C ALA A 121 0.94 -14.63 0.21
N VAL A 122 -0.24 -14.02 0.41
CA VAL A 122 -1.29 -14.61 1.28
C VAL A 122 -2.24 -15.56 0.56
N THR A 123 -2.35 -15.44 -0.78
CA THR A 123 -3.20 -16.33 -1.61
C THR A 123 -2.40 -17.41 -2.33
N GLY A 124 -1.08 -17.33 -2.29
CA GLY A 124 -0.17 -18.28 -2.92
C GLY A 124 -0.24 -19.69 -2.31
N PRO A 125 0.27 -20.70 -3.03
CA PRO A 125 0.25 -22.11 -2.58
C PRO A 125 1.20 -22.36 -1.40
N GLU A 126 2.27 -21.59 -1.27
CA GLU A 126 3.23 -21.66 -0.17
C GLU A 126 3.26 -20.34 0.59
N ARG A 127 3.09 -20.41 1.90
CA ARG A 127 3.07 -19.24 2.77
C ARG A 127 4.50 -18.87 3.17
N LEU A 128 5.03 -17.81 2.56
CA LEU A 128 6.37 -17.29 2.88
C LEU A 128 6.47 -16.81 4.35
N PRO A 129 7.68 -16.66 4.91
CA PRO A 129 7.80 -16.00 6.21
C PRO A 129 7.32 -14.54 6.14
N ARG A 130 6.48 -14.11 7.10
CA ARG A 130 5.90 -12.75 7.16
C ARG A 130 6.96 -11.66 6.99
N GLU A 131 8.06 -11.73 7.73
CA GLU A 131 9.11 -10.70 7.69
C GLU A 131 9.85 -10.65 6.34
N ARG A 132 9.86 -11.75 5.58
CA ARG A 132 10.36 -11.74 4.19
C ARG A 132 9.43 -10.90 3.31
N VAL A 133 8.13 -11.10 3.41
CA VAL A 133 7.12 -10.32 2.65
C VAL A 133 7.20 -8.84 3.01
N VAL A 134 7.31 -8.51 4.30
CA VAL A 134 7.50 -7.11 4.77
C VAL A 134 8.74 -6.49 4.13
N SER A 135 9.87 -7.22 4.14
CA SER A 135 11.12 -6.75 3.53
C SER A 135 11.02 -6.55 2.02
N ASP A 136 10.41 -7.49 1.30
CA ASP A 136 10.26 -7.45 -0.15
C ASP A 136 9.34 -6.29 -0.58
N VAL A 137 8.19 -6.16 0.08
CA VAL A 137 7.25 -5.05 -0.14
C VAL A 137 7.93 -3.72 0.11
N TRP A 138 8.60 -3.55 1.26
CA TRP A 138 9.28 -2.30 1.58
C TRP A 138 10.36 -1.96 0.56
N THR A 139 11.14 -2.95 0.11
CA THR A 139 12.19 -2.76 -0.90
C THR A 139 11.61 -2.22 -2.21
N VAL A 140 10.48 -2.76 -2.67
CA VAL A 140 9.81 -2.31 -3.89
C VAL A 140 9.19 -0.93 -3.71
N VAL A 141 8.43 -0.72 -2.63
CA VAL A 141 7.81 0.58 -2.30
C VAL A 141 8.85 1.68 -2.22
N ARG A 142 9.94 1.46 -1.46
CA ARG A 142 11.05 2.41 -1.34
C ARG A 142 11.66 2.74 -2.70
N THR A 143 11.94 1.73 -3.52
CA THR A 143 12.50 1.92 -4.86
C THR A 143 11.61 2.81 -5.74
N LEU A 144 10.29 2.67 -5.62
CA LEU A 144 9.33 3.51 -6.33
C LEU A 144 9.25 4.93 -5.76
N LEU A 145 9.35 5.10 -4.43
CA LEU A 145 9.17 6.40 -3.79
C LEU A 145 10.41 7.28 -3.78
N VAL A 146 11.62 6.70 -3.72
CA VAL A 146 12.89 7.45 -3.68
C VAL A 146 12.97 8.53 -4.78
N PRO A 147 12.65 8.26 -6.06
CA PRO A 147 12.66 9.28 -7.10
C PRO A 147 11.70 10.46 -6.89
N ALA A 148 10.60 10.27 -6.15
CA ALA A 148 9.66 11.34 -5.81
C ALA A 148 10.19 12.19 -4.65
N VAL A 149 10.85 11.55 -3.68
CA VAL A 149 11.43 12.24 -2.53
C VAL A 149 12.74 12.95 -2.87
N ASP A 150 13.64 12.35 -3.66
CA ASP A 150 14.94 12.94 -4.00
C ASP A 150 14.87 14.08 -5.03
N ARG A 151 13.76 14.19 -5.78
CA ARG A 151 13.61 15.16 -6.89
C ARG A 151 13.69 16.63 -6.46
N HIS A 152 13.65 16.89 -5.17
CA HIS A 152 13.67 18.24 -4.60
C HIS A 152 14.81 18.44 -3.60
N THR A 153 15.71 17.47 -3.45
CA THR A 153 17.03 17.73 -2.84
C THR A 153 17.75 18.63 -3.83
N PRO A 154 18.09 19.90 -3.49
CA PRO A 154 18.91 20.71 -4.37
C PRO A 154 20.25 20.00 -4.48
N VAL A 155 20.43 19.25 -5.55
CA VAL A 155 21.75 18.77 -5.91
C VAL A 155 22.48 20.04 -6.30
N PHE A 156 23.22 20.62 -5.36
CA PHE A 156 24.35 21.49 -5.67
C PHE A 156 25.38 20.62 -6.41
N ARG A 157 25.05 20.17 -7.63
CA ARG A 157 26.05 19.74 -8.61
C ARG A 157 26.81 21.01 -8.95
N ARG A 158 27.86 21.28 -8.17
CA ARG A 158 28.97 22.09 -8.67
C ARG A 158 29.30 21.55 -10.06
N PRO A 159 29.27 22.36 -11.13
CA PRO A 159 29.76 21.89 -12.42
C PRO A 159 31.22 21.48 -12.22
N ARG A 160 31.51 20.18 -12.28
CA ARG A 160 32.87 19.70 -12.47
C ARG A 160 33.23 20.05 -13.90
N GLY A 161 33.95 21.16 -14.07
CA GLY A 161 34.41 21.65 -15.36
C GLY A 161 34.01 23.09 -15.63
N ALA A 162 34.52 24.02 -14.82
CA ALA A 162 34.87 25.34 -15.33
C ALA A 162 36.40 25.34 -15.46
N TRP A 163 36.86 25.43 -16.70
CA TRP A 163 38.24 25.76 -17.05
C TRP A 163 38.46 27.25 -16.85
#